data_AF-A0A7C7P0I3-F1
#
_entry.id   AF-A0A7C7P0I3-F1
#
_cell.length_a   1.000
_cell.length_b   1.000
_cell.length_c   1.000
_cell.angle_alpha   90.00
_cell.angle_beta   90.00
_cell.angle_gamma   90.00
#
_symmetry.space_group_name_H-M   'P 1'
#
loop_
_entity.id
_entity.type
_entity.pdbx_description
1 polymer ?
#
loop_
_entity_poly.entity_id
_entity_poly.type
_entity_poly.pdbx_seq_one_letter_code
_entity_poly.pdbx_strand_id
1 'polypeptide(L)' 'MFTPFSPEVTAAVNKATIERVVPNWVKRSGGGDMPIIKIFNEKVGPRIGLHIELDGSLTKVPITITDE' A
#
# COMPACT_ATOMS: atom_id res chain seq x y z
N MET A 1 -3.27 9.12 -25.99
CA MET A 1 -2.72 7.75 -26.02
C MET A 1 -2.06 7.50 -24.66
N PHE A 2 -2.49 6.47 -23.94
CA PHE A 2 -1.82 6.04 -22.70
C PHE A 2 -0.65 5.13 -23.08
N THR A 3 0.54 5.46 -22.61
CA THR A 3 1.72 4.62 -22.78
C THR A 3 1.94 3.88 -21.45
N PRO A 4 1.79 2.55 -21.40
CA PRO A 4 2.02 1.80 -20.17
C PRO A 4 3.48 1.92 -19.74
N PHE A 5 3.74 1.85 -18.45
CA PHE A 5 5.10 1.74 -17.95
C PHE A 5 5.75 0.44 -18.41
N SER A 6 7.07 0.48 -18.61
CA SER A 6 7.84 -0.74 -18.81
C SER A 6 7.75 -1.63 -17.54
N PRO A 7 8.00 -2.94 -17.67
CA PRO A 7 8.02 -3.84 -16.51
C PRO A 7 9.03 -3.38 -15.43
N GLU A 8 10.19 -2.88 -15.84
CA GLU A 8 11.22 -2.36 -14.94
C GLU A 8 10.74 -1.13 -14.15
N VAL A 9 10.12 -0.16 -14.84
CA VAL A 9 9.57 1.04 -14.19
C VAL A 9 8.44 0.66 -13.24
N THR A 10 7.58 -0.28 -13.64
CA THR A 10 6.51 -0.81 -12.79
C THR A 10 7.06 -1.42 -11.50
N ALA A 11 8.10 -2.25 -11.61
CA ALA A 11 8.74 -2.87 -10.45
C ALA A 11 9.39 -1.81 -9.53
N ALA A 12 10.06 -0.82 -10.10
CA ALA A 12 10.68 0.28 -9.34
C ALA A 12 9.64 1.13 -8.59
N VAL A 13 8.52 1.45 -9.23
CA VAL A 13 7.42 2.20 -8.61
C VAL A 13 6.78 1.40 -7.48
N ASN A 14 6.53 0.11 -7.68
CA ASN A 14 5.98 -0.77 -6.65
C ASN A 14 6.92 -0.84 -5.44
N LYS A 15 8.23 -1.02 -5.67
CA LYS A 15 9.25 -1.03 -4.63
C LYS A 15 9.26 0.29 -3.84
N ALA A 16 9.30 1.43 -4.54
CA ALA A 16 9.29 2.75 -3.90
C ALA A 16 8.00 3.02 -3.12
N THR A 17 6.87 2.52 -3.60
CA THR A 17 5.57 2.66 -2.93
C THR A 17 5.59 1.98 -1.57
N ILE A 18 6.06 0.73 -1.55
CA ILE A 18 6.15 -0.08 -0.32
C ILE A 18 7.22 0.48 0.63
N GLU A 19 8.42 0.78 0.12
CA GLU A 19 9.55 1.16 0.97
C GLU A 19 9.46 2.59 1.49
N ARG A 20 8.77 3.50 0.78
CA ARG A 20 8.77 4.93 1.12
C ARG A 20 7.42 5.58 1.14
N VAL A 21 6.55 5.36 0.14
CA VAL A 21 5.30 6.13 0.03
C VAL A 21 4.35 5.78 1.16
N VAL A 22 4.04 4.50 1.35
CA VAL A 22 3.09 4.04 2.37
C VAL A 22 3.61 4.35 3.79
N PRO A 23 4.86 4.06 4.17
CA PRO A 23 5.36 4.39 5.51
C PRO A 23 5.32 5.90 5.81
N ASN A 24 5.70 6.73 4.85
CA ASN A 24 5.62 8.19 5.02
C ASN A 24 4.17 8.69 5.10
N TRP A 25 3.26 8.07 4.35
CA TRP A 25 1.84 8.39 4.44
C TRP A 25 1.24 8.02 5.79
N VAL A 26 1.60 6.86 6.36
CA VAL A 26 1.20 6.46 7.72
C VAL A 26 1.70 7.46 8.75
N LYS A 27 2.98 7.84 8.68
CA LYS A 27 3.57 8.85 9.57
C LYS A 27 2.83 10.19 9.48
N ARG A 28 2.49 10.66 8.27
CA ARG A 28 1.72 11.91 8.08
C ARG A 28 0.28 11.81 8.55
N SER A 29 -0.30 10.62 8.54
CA SER A 29 -1.68 10.38 8.96
C SER A 29 -1.84 10.38 10.49
N GLY A 30 -0.74 10.27 11.25
CA GLY A 30 -0.73 10.25 12.71
C GLY A 30 -0.35 8.91 13.34
N GLY A 31 0.06 7.91 12.55
CA GLY A 31 0.44 6.57 13.02
C GLY A 31 -0.51 5.46 12.57
N GLY A 32 -0.18 4.21 12.92
CA GLY A 32 -0.89 3.00 12.47
C GLY A 32 -2.30 2.82 13.04
N ASP A 33 -2.59 3.43 14.20
CA ASP A 33 -3.90 3.33 14.88
C ASP A 33 -4.95 4.35 14.38
N MET A 34 -4.62 5.13 13.35
CA MET A 34 -5.52 6.16 12.86
C MET A 34 -6.69 5.55 12.07
N PRO A 35 -7.92 6.09 12.17
CA PRO A 35 -9.10 5.53 11.48
C PRO A 35 -8.92 5.35 9.96
N ILE A 36 -8.12 6.21 9.33
CA ILE A 36 -7.81 6.10 7.89
C ILE A 36 -6.96 4.87 7.55
N ILE A 37 -6.12 4.42 8.47
CA ILE A 37 -5.30 3.20 8.31
C ILE A 37 -6.19 1.96 8.37
N LYS A 38 -7.20 1.95 9.26
CA LYS A 38 -8.21 0.89 9.28
C LYS A 38 -8.93 0.77 7.93
N ILE A 39 -9.37 1.90 7.37
CA ILE A 39 -10.01 1.93 6.05
C ILE A 39 -9.05 1.41 4.97
N PHE A 40 -7.78 1.81 5.01
CA PHE A 40 -6.78 1.31 4.07
C PHE A 40 -6.62 -0.22 4.19
N ASN A 41 -6.45 -0.75 5.40
CA ASN A 41 -6.29 -2.19 5.63
C ASN A 41 -7.53 -2.99 5.22
N GLU A 42 -8.73 -2.39 5.28
CA GLU A 42 -9.98 -3.04 4.84
C GLU A 42 -10.21 -2.96 3.32
N LYS A 43 -9.84 -1.86 2.67
CA LYS A 43 -10.26 -1.55 1.29
C LYS A 43 -9.15 -1.54 0.25
N VAL A 44 -7.93 -1.20 0.65
CA VAL A 44 -6.80 -0.97 -0.26
C VAL A 44 -5.75 -2.04 -0.08
N GLY A 45 -5.35 -2.30 1.17
CA GLY A 45 -4.33 -3.26 1.55
C GLY A 45 -4.46 -4.62 0.86
N PRO A 46 -5.64 -5.28 0.90
CA PRO A 46 -5.84 -6.57 0.25
C PRO A 46 -5.69 -6.53 -1.28
N ARG A 47 -5.93 -5.38 -1.92
CA ARG A 47 -5.82 -5.24 -3.38
C ARG A 47 -4.37 -5.07 -3.85
N ILE A 48 -3.51 -4.53 -2.98
CA ILE A 48 -2.09 -4.27 -3.28
C ILE A 48 -1.12 -5.15 -2.48
N GLY A 49 -1.66 -6.09 -1.69
CA GLY A 49 -0.88 -7.06 -0.91
C GLY A 49 -0.15 -6.46 0.27
N LEU A 50 -0.70 -5.43 0.91
CA LEU A 50 -0.10 -4.74 2.05
C LEU A 50 -1.05 -4.69 3.25
N HIS A 51 -0.48 -4.76 4.44
CA HIS A 51 -1.15 -4.44 5.70
C HIS A 51 -0.25 -3.49 6.51
N ILE A 52 -0.86 -2.50 7.14
CA ILE A 52 -0.18 -1.55 8.03
C ILE A 52 -0.45 -1.98 9.46
N GLU A 53 0.61 -2.27 10.19
CA GLU A 53 0.57 -2.64 11.60
C GLU A 53 0.34 -1.41 12.50
N LEU A 54 0.00 -1.65 13.78
CA LEU A 54 -0.23 -0.57 14.75
C LEU A 54 0.99 0.35 14.96
N ASP A 55 2.20 -0.21 14.87
CA ASP A 55 3.45 0.54 14.96
C ASP A 55 3.79 1.32 13.66
N GLY A 56 2.94 1.20 12.64
CA GLY A 56 3.10 1.82 11.32
C GLY A 56 4.03 1.07 10.37
N SER A 57 4.54 -0.09 10.76
CA SER A 57 5.28 -0.98 9.86
C SER A 57 4.37 -1.65 8.83
N LEU A 58 4.98 -2.22 7.79
CA LEU A 58 4.26 -2.88 6.70
C LEU A 58 4.53 -4.38 6.70
N THR A 59 3.46 -5.16 6.55
CA THR A 59 3.53 -6.59 6.27
C THR A 59 2.91 -6.89 4.90
N LYS A 60 3.45 -7.91 4.23
CA LYS A 60 2.89 -8.40 2.97
C LYS A 60 1.75 -9.35 3.27
N VAL A 61 0.63 -9.17 2.58
CA VAL A 61 -0.53 -10.06 2.67
C VAL A 61 -0.92 -10.57 1.28
N PRO A 62 -1.63 -11.71 1.18
CA PRO A 62 -2.12 -12.20 -0.10
C PRO A 62 -2.98 -11.16 -0.82
N ILE A 63 -2.75 -10.98 -2.12
CA ILE A 63 -3.60 -10.11 -2.94
C ILE A 63 -4.96 -10.81 -3.09
N THR A 64 -6.02 -10.12 -2.67
CA THR A 64 -7.40 -10.53 -2.89
C THR A 64 -7.98 -9.65 -3.99
N ILE A 65 -8.19 -10.24 -5.16
CA ILE A 65 -8.97 -9.61 -6.23
C ILE A 65 -10.42 -9.97 -5.95
N THR A 66 -11.24 -8.97 -5.62
CA THR A 66 -12.69 -9.10 -5.62
C THR A 66 -13.15 -8.71 -7.01
N ASP A 67 -13.84 -9.61 -7.70
CA ASP A 67 -14.48 -9.32 -8.98
C ASP A 67 -15.64 -8.34 -8.72
N GLU A 68 -15.38 -7.03 -8.87
CA GLU A 68 -16.41 -5.98 -8.98
C GLU A 68 -16.61 -5.60 -10.45
#